data_AF-A0A3D5F6R5-F1
#
_entry.id   AF-A0A3D5F6R5-F1
#
_cell.length_a   1.000
_cell.length_b   1.000
_cell.length_c   1.000
_cell.angle_alpha   90.00
_cell.angle_beta   90.00
_cell.angle_gamma   90.00
#
_symmetry.space_group_name_H-M   'P 1'
#
loop_
_entity.id
_entity.type
_entity.pdbx_description
1 polymer ?
#
loop_
_entity_poly.entity_id
_entity_poly.type
_entity_poly.pdbx_seq_one_letter_code
_entity_poly.pdbx_strand_id
1 'polypeptide(L)'
;GHSYIVYGPLLHGCTTVVYEGKPVRTPDAGAFWRMVDEYKIKALFAAPTAFRAIRKEDPEAAEINKYDISSLKTIFMAGERLDPPTYLWTVDKTGKPVVDHWWQTE
;
A
#
# COMPACT_ATOMS: atom_id res chain seq x y z
N GLY A 1 10.03 -3.03 8.24
CA GLY A 1 11.16 -3.69 7.52
C GLY A 1 11.36 -5.10 8.00
N HIS A 2 12.08 -5.30 9.10
CA HIS A 2 12.44 -6.61 9.65
C HIS A 2 11.30 -7.64 9.63
N SER A 3 10.18 -7.37 10.31
CA SER A 3 9.09 -8.35 10.48
C SER A 3 8.30 -8.63 9.20
N TYR A 4 7.97 -7.62 8.40
CA TYR A 4 7.00 -7.75 7.29
C TYR A 4 7.56 -7.55 5.88
N ILE A 5 8.86 -7.28 5.75
CA ILE A 5 9.58 -7.40 4.46
C ILE A 5 10.42 -8.67 4.48
N VAL A 6 11.13 -8.95 5.58
CA VAL A 6 12.11 -10.06 5.62
C VAL A 6 11.53 -11.29 6.34
N TYR A 7 11.46 -11.27 7.67
CA TYR A 7 11.25 -12.49 8.44
C TYR A 7 9.88 -13.13 8.22
N GLY A 8 8.78 -12.38 8.42
CA GLY A 8 7.42 -12.91 8.32
C GLY A 8 7.11 -13.53 6.96
N PRO A 9 7.26 -12.79 5.84
CA PRO A 9 7.01 -13.33 4.50
C PRO A 9 7.89 -14.53 4.18
N LEU A 10 9.20 -14.46 4.42
CA LEU A 10 10.13 -15.53 4.04
C LEU A 10 9.94 -16.79 4.89
N LEU A 11 9.66 -16.65 6.19
CA LEU A 11 9.32 -17.80 7.05
C LEU A 11 8.03 -18.49 6.60
N HIS A 12 7.08 -17.74 6.05
CA HIS A 12 5.84 -18.30 5.50
C HIS A 12 5.99 -18.81 4.06
N GLY A 13 7.20 -18.79 3.48
CA GLY A 13 7.44 -19.21 2.09
C GLY A 13 6.80 -18.27 1.05
N CYS A 14 6.52 -17.02 1.41
CA CYS A 14 5.99 -16.03 0.50
C CYS A 14 7.11 -15.28 -0.23
N THR A 15 6.79 -14.80 -1.43
CA THR A 15 7.58 -13.77 -2.10
C THR A 15 7.36 -12.42 -1.43
N THR A 16 8.44 -11.64 -1.27
CA THR A 16 8.41 -10.30 -0.68
C THR A 16 9.02 -9.29 -1.63
N VAL A 17 8.58 -8.03 -1.53
CA VAL A 17 9.04 -6.94 -2.40
C VAL A 17 9.93 -6.00 -1.58
N VAL A 18 11.19 -5.85 -2.03
CA VAL A 18 12.07 -4.79 -1.55
C VAL A 18 11.87 -3.59 -2.48
N TYR A 19 11.22 -2.56 -1.99
CA TYR A 19 10.90 -1.36 -2.76
C TYR A 19 11.87 -0.23 -2.47
N GLU A 20 12.63 0.17 -3.49
CA GLU A 20 13.48 1.37 -3.46
C GLU A 20 12.80 2.50 -4.24
N GLY A 21 12.12 3.40 -3.53
CA GLY A 21 11.39 4.49 -4.16
C GLY A 21 10.52 5.26 -3.18
N LYS A 22 9.61 6.06 -3.72
CA LYS A 22 8.64 6.85 -2.96
C LYS A 22 7.23 6.58 -3.48
N PRO A 23 6.20 6.70 -2.62
CA PRO A 23 4.82 6.47 -3.04
C PRO A 23 4.33 7.45 -4.13
N VAL A 24 5.01 8.60 -4.26
CA VAL A 24 4.77 9.61 -5.28
C VAL A 24 6.10 10.08 -5.86
N ARG A 25 6.08 10.69 -7.05
CA ARG A 25 7.24 11.33 -7.71
C ARG A 25 8.39 10.38 -8.08
N THR A 26 8.13 9.06 -8.09
CA THR A 26 9.05 8.06 -8.68
C THR A 26 8.30 7.10 -9.63
N PRO A 27 7.87 7.59 -10.82
CA PRO A 27 7.87 8.99 -11.26
C PRO A 27 6.59 9.75 -10.88
N ASP A 28 5.54 9.07 -10.42
CA ASP A 28 4.18 9.59 -10.20
C ASP A 28 3.50 8.91 -8.99
N ALA A 29 2.23 9.26 -8.72
CA ALA A 29 1.40 8.66 -7.68
C ALA A 29 0.87 7.25 -8.01
N GLY A 30 1.23 6.70 -9.16
CA GLY A 30 0.87 5.36 -9.62
C GLY A 30 1.82 4.26 -9.14
N ALA A 31 2.90 4.61 -8.43
CA ALA A 31 3.98 3.68 -8.09
C ALA A 31 3.51 2.39 -7.37
N PHE A 32 2.59 2.51 -6.42
CA PHE A 32 2.05 1.35 -5.70
C PHE A 32 1.19 0.46 -6.61
N TRP A 33 0.35 1.07 -7.44
CA TRP A 33 -0.56 0.37 -8.35
C TRP A 33 0.19 -0.36 -9.45
N ARG A 34 1.25 0.28 -9.99
CA ARG A 34 2.17 -0.34 -10.95
C ARG A 34 2.80 -1.61 -10.39
N MET A 35 3.31 -1.57 -9.15
CA MET A 35 3.87 -2.77 -8.51
C MET A 35 2.83 -3.87 -8.30
N VAL A 36 1.60 -3.49 -7.94
CA VAL A 36 0.49 -4.45 -7.77
C VAL A 36 0.19 -5.17 -9.07
N ASP A 37 0.15 -4.44 -10.19
CA ASP A 37 -0.13 -5.03 -11.50
C ASP A 37 1.05 -5.87 -12.01
N GLU A 38 2.27 -5.35 -11.94
CA GLU A 38 3.48 -6.01 -12.45
C GLU A 38 3.82 -7.30 -11.69
N TYR A 39 3.79 -7.25 -10.35
CA TYR A 39 4.19 -8.37 -9.49
C TYR A 39 3.02 -9.15 -8.90
N LYS A 40 1.78 -8.82 -9.31
CA LYS A 40 0.54 -9.46 -8.84
C LYS A 40 0.46 -9.52 -7.31
N ILE A 41 0.77 -8.39 -6.66
CA ILE A 41 0.81 -8.27 -5.20
C ILE A 41 -0.57 -8.53 -4.59
N LYS A 42 -0.63 -9.48 -3.65
CA LYS A 42 -1.87 -9.86 -2.96
C LYS A 42 -2.19 -8.98 -1.74
N ALA A 43 -1.16 -8.51 -1.04
CA ALA A 43 -1.29 -7.67 0.15
C ALA A 43 -0.27 -6.54 0.11
N LEU A 44 -0.72 -5.30 0.32
CA LEU A 44 0.12 -4.12 0.34
C LEU A 44 0.16 -3.56 1.76
N PHE A 45 1.36 -3.28 2.28
CA PHE A 45 1.54 -2.72 3.63
C PHE A 45 2.42 -1.46 3.55
N ALA A 46 1.87 -0.31 3.94
CA ALA A 46 2.60 0.95 4.08
C ALA A 46 2.06 1.80 5.25
N ALA A 47 2.73 2.90 5.58
CA ALA A 47 2.25 3.84 6.57
C ALA A 47 1.10 4.73 6.02
N PRO A 48 0.15 5.18 6.86
CA PRO A 48 -0.88 6.16 6.48
C PRO A 48 -0.33 7.41 5.76
N THR A 49 0.85 7.92 6.11
CA THR A 49 1.49 9.05 5.41
C THR A 49 1.71 8.79 3.92
N ALA A 50 2.02 7.56 3.51
CA ALA A 50 2.21 7.23 2.11
C ALA A 50 0.89 7.40 1.32
N PHE A 51 -0.22 6.91 1.86
CA PHE A 51 -1.54 7.07 1.24
C PHE A 51 -2.03 8.51 1.26
N ARG A 52 -1.72 9.27 2.31
CA ARG A 52 -1.96 10.73 2.32
C ARG A 52 -1.20 11.45 1.23
N ALA A 53 0.05 11.07 0.96
CA ALA A 53 0.83 11.66 -0.12
C ALA A 53 0.23 11.34 -1.49
N ILE A 54 -0.17 10.08 -1.72
CA ILE A 54 -0.85 9.65 -2.95
C ILE A 54 -2.14 10.43 -3.13
N ARG A 55 -3.03 10.45 -2.13
CA ARG A 55 -4.30 11.20 -2.21
C ARG A 55 -4.07 12.69 -2.47
N LYS A 56 -3.03 13.29 -1.90
CA LYS A 56 -2.73 14.70 -2.11
C LYS A 56 -2.32 14.99 -3.55
N GLU A 57 -1.56 14.09 -4.17
CA GLU A 57 -1.05 14.25 -5.54
C GLU A 57 -2.06 13.81 -6.60
N ASP A 58 -2.85 12.77 -6.29
CA ASP A 58 -3.90 12.21 -7.14
C ASP A 58 -5.20 11.97 -6.33
N PRO A 59 -5.99 13.02 -6.03
CA PRO A 59 -7.19 12.91 -5.20
C PRO A 59 -8.28 12.03 -5.81
N GLU A 60 -8.36 11.97 -7.14
CA GLU A 60 -9.35 11.16 -7.84
C GLU A 60 -8.89 9.74 -8.12
N ALA A 61 -7.64 9.41 -7.73
CA ALA A 61 -6.98 8.14 -8.03
C ALA A 61 -6.94 7.83 -9.54
N ALA A 62 -6.74 8.83 -10.40
CA ALA A 62 -6.68 8.65 -11.85
C ALA A 62 -5.57 7.65 -12.27
N GLU A 63 -4.47 7.59 -11.52
CA GLU A 63 -3.39 6.63 -11.78
C GLU A 63 -3.82 5.18 -11.56
N ILE A 64 -4.75 4.90 -10.63
CA ILE A 64 -5.18 3.52 -10.34
C ILE A 64 -5.84 2.86 -11.56
N ASN A 65 -6.52 3.66 -12.38
CA ASN A 65 -7.27 3.19 -13.55
C ASN A 65 -6.36 2.70 -14.69
N LYS A 66 -5.05 2.97 -14.60
CA LYS A 66 -4.05 2.51 -15.59
C LYS A 66 -3.54 1.10 -15.31
N TYR A 67 -3.90 0.50 -14.17
CA TYR A 67 -3.30 -0.74 -13.67
C TYR A 67 -4.36 -1.77 -13.27
N ASP A 68 -4.08 -3.05 -13.53
CA ASP A 68 -4.91 -4.14 -13.02
C ASP A 68 -4.58 -4.46 -11.56
N ILE A 69 -5.45 -4.00 -10.65
CA ILE A 69 -5.34 -4.25 -9.21
C ILE A 69 -6.20 -5.43 -8.72
N SER A 70 -6.63 -6.31 -9.61
CA SER A 70 -7.47 -7.47 -9.24
C SER A 70 -6.75 -8.46 -8.31
N SER A 71 -5.42 -8.56 -8.42
CA SER A 71 -4.55 -9.38 -7.56
C SER A 71 -4.58 -8.93 -6.10
N LEU A 72 -4.71 -7.63 -5.85
CA LEU A 72 -4.72 -7.02 -4.53
C LEU A 72 -6.00 -7.41 -3.77
N LYS A 73 -5.81 -8.00 -2.58
CA LYS A 73 -6.91 -8.45 -1.72
C LYS A 73 -7.06 -7.63 -0.46
N THR A 74 -5.99 -7.04 0.06
CA THR A 74 -6.02 -6.30 1.33
C THR A 74 -4.90 -5.27 1.38
N ILE A 75 -5.20 -4.13 2.01
CA ILE A 75 -4.24 -3.08 2.30
C ILE A 75 -4.08 -2.98 3.82
N PHE A 76 -2.86 -3.04 4.31
CA PHE A 76 -2.51 -2.87 5.71
C PHE A 76 -1.89 -1.49 5.92
N MET A 77 -2.29 -0.81 7.00
CA MET A 77 -1.71 0.44 7.44
C MET A 77 -1.32 0.35 8.92
N ALA A 78 -0.12 0.81 9.27
CA ALA A 78 0.39 0.90 10.64
C ALA A 78 1.54 1.91 10.75
N GLY A 79 2.05 2.07 11.97
CA GLY A 79 3.18 2.94 12.31
C GLY A 79 2.77 4.33 12.78
N GLU A 80 1.52 4.72 12.52
CA GLU A 80 0.91 5.98 12.96
C GLU A 80 -0.61 5.87 12.85
N ARG A 81 -1.32 6.88 13.36
CA ARG A 81 -2.78 6.92 13.28
C ARG A 81 -3.25 7.01 11.83
N LEU A 82 -4.12 6.07 11.43
CA LEU A 82 -4.91 6.18 10.22
C LEU A 82 -6.07 7.16 10.45
N ASP A 83 -6.05 8.30 9.74
CA ASP A 83 -7.16 9.25 9.79
C ASP A 83 -8.36 8.75 8.97
N PRO A 84 -9.62 9.02 9.41
CA PRO A 84 -10.81 8.57 8.72
C PRO A 84 -10.89 9.00 7.23
N PRO A 85 -10.50 10.23 6.84
CA PRO A 85 -10.48 10.59 5.43
C PRO A 85 -9.56 9.71 4.58
N THR A 86 -8.39 9.33 5.09
CA THR A 86 -7.44 8.47 4.36
C THR A 86 -7.99 7.06 4.24
N TYR A 87 -8.54 6.52 5.33
CA TYR A 87 -9.23 5.24 5.31
C TYR A 87 -10.37 5.20 4.27
N LEU A 88 -11.30 6.16 4.35
CA LEU A 88 -12.46 6.21 3.46
C LEU A 88 -12.05 6.36 2.00
N TRP A 89 -11.09 7.24 1.72
CA TRP A 89 -10.57 7.44 0.37
C TRP A 89 -9.93 6.16 -0.18
N THR A 90 -9.11 5.46 0.59
CA THR A 90 -8.47 4.22 0.13
C THR A 90 -9.49 3.11 -0.10
N VAL A 91 -10.48 2.94 0.79
CA VAL A 91 -11.55 1.95 0.60
C VAL A 91 -12.38 2.26 -0.63
N ASP A 92 -12.79 3.52 -0.81
CA ASP A 92 -13.59 3.97 -1.96
C ASP A 92 -12.86 3.76 -3.29
N LYS A 93 -11.62 4.27 -3.40
CA LYS A 93 -10.87 4.26 -4.67
C LYS A 93 -10.32 2.89 -5.04
N THR A 94 -10.04 2.02 -4.07
CA THR A 94 -9.47 0.69 -4.35
C THR A 94 -10.52 -0.43 -4.35
N GLY A 95 -11.65 -0.22 -3.65
CA GLY A 95 -12.63 -1.26 -3.37
C GLY A 95 -12.10 -2.41 -2.51
N LYS A 96 -10.95 -2.24 -1.83
CA LYS A 96 -10.29 -3.28 -1.03
C LYS A 96 -10.45 -3.01 0.47
N PRO A 97 -10.51 -4.07 1.30
CA PRO A 97 -10.41 -3.94 2.74
C PRO A 97 -9.12 -3.24 3.15
N VAL A 98 -9.25 -2.23 4.01
CA VAL A 98 -8.13 -1.54 4.66
C VAL A 98 -8.11 -1.97 6.14
N VAL A 99 -6.98 -2.53 6.57
CA VAL A 99 -6.77 -2.99 7.94
C VAL A 99 -5.81 -2.03 8.63
N ASP A 100 -6.37 -1.21 9.52
CA ASP A 100 -5.58 -0.45 10.49
C ASP A 100 -5.17 -1.39 11.63
N HIS A 101 -3.88 -1.39 11.96
CA HIS A 101 -3.36 -2.19 13.06
C HIS A 101 -2.23 -1.46 13.77
N TRP A 102 -2.10 -1.72 15.06
CA TRP A 102 -1.10 -1.06 15.92
C TRP A 102 -0.14 -2.08 16.50
N TRP A 103 1.14 -1.73 16.44
CA TRP A 103 2.26 -2.43 17.04
C TRP A 103 3.45 -1.46 17.17
N GLN A 104 4.49 -1.87 17.90
CA GLN A 104 5.71 -1.11 18.10
C GLN A 104 6.93 -2.05 18.06
N THR A 105 8.13 -1.52 18.31
CA THR A 105 9.35 -2.33 18.15
C THR A 105 9.50 -3.37 19.25
N GLU A 106 9.07 -3.03 20.47
CA GLU A 106 8.99 -3.86 21.68
C GLU A 106 7.87 -4.89 21.63
#